data_AF-A0A1H1Y8C9-F1
#
_entry.id   AF-A0A1H1Y8C9-F1
#
_cell.length_a   1.000
_cell.length_b   1.000
_cell.length_c   1.000
_cell.angle_alpha   90.00
_cell.angle_beta   90.00
_cell.angle_gamma   90.00
#
_symmetry.space_group_name_H-M   'P 1'
#
loop_
_entity.id
_entity.type
_entity.pdbx_description
1 polymer ?
#
loop_
_entity_poly.entity_id
_entity_poly.type
_entity_poly.pdbx_seq_one_letter_code
_entity_poly.pdbx_strand_id
1 'polypeptide(L)'
;MYAQITTFDGPRSAELVAASDVANRERIQPALRQDAQLQQALAVNLVLRRPDGAEMIITVAQSTEALHRGGELIMATELLPGEDPVLLPGPSRIETWSVVDATAGEAVTALLDSSVGASGVR
;
A
#
# COMPACT_ATOMS: atom_id res chain seq x y z
N MET A 1 10.05 -5.48 -14.43
CA MET A 1 9.35 -5.22 -13.15
C MET A 1 9.88 -3.93 -12.55
N TYR A 2 9.04 -3.23 -11.82
CA TYR A 2 9.35 -1.95 -11.20
C TYR A 2 8.90 -1.96 -9.75
N ALA A 3 9.65 -1.28 -8.89
CA ALA A 3 9.32 -1.10 -7.49
C ALA A 3 8.99 0.38 -7.23
N GLN A 4 7.89 0.63 -6.54
CA GLN A 4 7.54 1.93 -5.98
C GLN A 4 7.76 1.89 -4.48
N ILE A 5 8.49 2.88 -3.97
CA ILE A 5 8.68 3.10 -2.53
C ILE A 5 7.90 4.35 -2.16
N THR A 6 6.85 4.18 -1.38
CA THR A 6 6.02 5.26 -0.86
C THR A 6 6.34 5.43 0.63
N THR A 7 6.85 6.59 1.00
CA THR A 7 7.28 6.88 2.38
C THR A 7 6.37 7.92 3.03
N PHE A 8 5.99 7.67 4.27
CA PHE A 8 5.39 8.64 5.18
C PHE A 8 6.36 8.89 6.33
N ASP A 9 6.95 10.08 6.36
CA ASP A 9 7.96 10.43 7.35
C ASP A 9 7.36 10.49 8.76
N GLY A 10 8.16 10.05 9.73
CA GLY A 10 7.83 10.15 11.15
C GLY A 10 8.39 11.41 11.80
N PRO A 11 7.96 11.70 13.04
CA PRO A 11 6.94 10.97 13.79
C PRO A 11 5.52 11.26 13.28
N ARG A 12 4.67 10.25 13.18
CA ARG A 12 3.22 10.41 12.89
C ARG A 12 2.42 10.22 14.17
N SER A 13 1.41 11.06 14.40
CA SER A 13 0.56 10.93 15.58
C SER A 13 -0.28 9.65 15.52
N ALA A 14 -0.75 9.18 16.67
CA ALA A 14 -1.60 7.99 16.74
C ALA A 14 -2.90 8.18 15.96
N GLU A 15 -3.46 9.40 15.96
CA GLU A 15 -4.68 9.76 15.23
C GLU A 15 -4.47 9.67 13.72
N LEU A 16 -3.33 10.16 13.22
CA LEU A 16 -2.97 10.09 11.80
C LEU A 16 -2.81 8.63 11.38
N VAL A 17 -2.10 7.81 12.17
CA VAL A 17 -1.94 6.38 11.89
C VAL A 17 -3.30 5.67 11.87
N ALA A 18 -4.16 5.93 12.85
CA ALA A 18 -5.48 5.33 12.92
C ALA A 18 -6.37 5.74 11.73
N ALA A 19 -6.37 7.02 11.36
CA ALA A 19 -7.08 7.50 10.18
C ALA A 19 -6.59 6.83 8.90
N SER A 20 -5.27 6.71 8.73
CA SER A 20 -4.66 6.01 7.59
C SER A 20 -5.05 4.53 7.54
N ASP A 21 -5.12 3.85 8.69
CA ASP A 21 -5.53 2.44 8.76
C ASP A 21 -7.00 2.24 8.39
N VAL A 22 -7.87 3.16 8.82
CA VAL A 22 -9.30 3.17 8.44
C VAL A 22 -9.44 3.43 6.94
N ALA A 23 -8.85 4.50 6.40
CA ALA A 23 -8.91 4.81 4.98
C ALA A 23 -8.38 3.64 4.12
N ASN A 24 -7.29 3.02 4.57
CA ASN A 24 -6.72 1.87 3.89
C ASN A 24 -7.67 0.66 3.85
N ARG A 25 -8.25 0.30 5.01
CA ARG A 25 -9.13 -0.86 5.14
C ARG A 25 -10.48 -0.65 4.45
N GLU A 26 -11.09 0.50 4.65
CA GLU A 26 -12.48 0.77 4.24
C GLU A 26 -12.60 1.23 2.79
N ARG A 27 -11.51 1.74 2.17
CA ARG A 27 -11.56 2.23 0.78
C ARG A 27 -10.43 1.84 -0.13
N ILE A 28 -9.21 2.11 0.28
CA ILE A 28 -8.08 2.01 -0.64
C ILE A 28 -7.89 0.53 -1.04
N GLN A 29 -7.82 -0.37 -0.07
CA GLN A 29 -7.69 -1.81 -0.36
C GLN A 29 -8.87 -2.36 -1.17
N PRO A 30 -10.14 -2.07 -0.82
CA PRO A 30 -11.27 -2.42 -1.68
C PRO A 30 -11.13 -1.95 -3.14
N ALA A 31 -10.80 -0.68 -3.37
CA ALA A 31 -10.65 -0.12 -4.71
C ALA A 31 -9.52 -0.81 -5.49
N LEU A 32 -8.37 -1.05 -4.86
CA LEU A 32 -7.25 -1.74 -5.48
C LEU A 32 -7.57 -3.20 -5.83
N ARG A 33 -8.29 -3.91 -4.96
CA ARG A 33 -8.65 -5.34 -5.17
C ARG A 33 -9.70 -5.53 -6.26
N GLN A 34 -10.59 -4.56 -6.45
CA GLN A 34 -11.63 -4.63 -7.49
C GLN A 34 -11.06 -4.46 -8.90
N ASP A 35 -9.86 -3.88 -9.03
CA ASP A 35 -9.23 -3.68 -10.33
C ASP A 35 -8.46 -4.91 -10.81
N ALA A 36 -9.09 -5.71 -11.67
CA ALA A 36 -8.51 -6.95 -12.16
C ALA A 36 -7.17 -6.75 -12.90
N GLN A 37 -7.01 -5.63 -13.63
CA GLN A 37 -5.78 -5.35 -14.37
C GLN A 37 -4.61 -5.08 -13.41
N LEU A 38 -4.83 -4.29 -12.37
CA LEU A 38 -3.85 -4.06 -11.32
C LEU A 38 -3.51 -5.36 -10.60
N GLN A 39 -4.51 -6.16 -10.21
CA GLN A 39 -4.29 -7.42 -9.50
C GLN A 39 -3.45 -8.42 -10.32
N GLN A 40 -3.60 -8.45 -11.64
CA GLN A 40 -2.78 -9.29 -12.53
C GLN A 40 -1.34 -8.77 -12.67
N ALA A 41 -1.14 -7.46 -12.57
CA ALA A 41 0.17 -6.83 -12.75
C ALA A 41 0.96 -6.69 -11.43
N LEU A 42 0.29 -6.75 -10.28
CA LEU A 42 0.90 -6.65 -8.95
C LEU A 42 1.66 -7.94 -8.61
N ALA A 43 2.92 -7.81 -8.20
CA ALA A 43 3.75 -8.93 -7.78
C ALA A 43 3.89 -8.99 -6.25
N VAL A 44 4.15 -7.85 -5.61
CA VAL A 44 4.39 -7.76 -4.17
C VAL A 44 3.87 -6.43 -3.65
N ASN A 45 3.29 -6.43 -2.44
CA ASN A 45 3.00 -5.22 -1.69
C ASN A 45 3.38 -5.44 -0.21
N LEU A 46 4.38 -4.71 0.28
CA LEU A 46 4.83 -4.77 1.68
C LEU A 46 4.50 -3.46 2.37
N VAL A 47 3.89 -3.53 3.55
CA VAL A 47 3.64 -2.38 4.41
C VAL A 47 4.51 -2.53 5.66
N LEU A 48 5.45 -1.61 5.82
CA LEU A 48 6.39 -1.58 6.94
C LEU A 48 6.05 -0.36 7.81
N ARG A 49 5.99 -0.55 9.13
CA ARG A 49 5.73 0.55 10.07
C ARG A 49 6.72 0.53 11.21
N ARG A 50 7.29 1.69 11.52
CA ARG A 50 8.17 1.90 12.67
C ARG A 50 7.36 2.28 13.93
N PRO A 51 7.94 2.14 15.13
CA PRO A 51 7.27 2.52 16.39
C PRO A 51 6.88 4.00 16.49
N ASP A 52 7.55 4.90 15.78
CA ASP A 52 7.24 6.33 15.72
C ASP A 52 6.11 6.66 14.73
N GLY A 53 5.43 5.65 14.21
CA GLY A 53 4.36 5.78 13.25
C GLY A 53 4.84 5.95 11.81
N ALA A 54 6.13 6.18 11.53
CA ALA A 54 6.63 6.27 10.15
C ALA A 54 6.31 4.99 9.37
N GLU A 55 6.04 5.13 8.08
CA GLU A 55 5.60 4.02 7.24
C GLU A 55 6.26 4.04 5.88
N MET A 56 6.54 2.84 5.39
CA MET A 56 7.06 2.61 4.06
C MET A 56 6.23 1.52 3.41
N ILE A 57 5.72 1.81 2.21
CA ILE A 57 5.03 0.86 1.36
C ILE A 57 5.94 0.55 0.19
N ILE A 58 6.21 -0.73 -0.04
CA ILE A 58 6.99 -1.22 -1.18
C ILE A 58 6.06 -2.02 -2.08
N THR A 59 5.78 -1.48 -3.25
CA THR A 59 4.91 -2.09 -4.25
C THR A 59 5.74 -2.50 -5.46
N VAL A 60 5.70 -3.77 -5.84
CA VAL A 60 6.36 -4.28 -7.05
C VAL A 60 5.31 -4.69 -8.06
N ALA A 61 5.45 -4.22 -9.30
CA ALA A 61 4.54 -4.55 -10.39
C ALA A 61 5.30 -4.83 -11.70
N GLN A 62 4.59 -5.41 -12.67
CA GLN A 62 5.15 -5.74 -13.98
C GLN A 62 5.59 -4.50 -14.78
N SER A 63 4.89 -3.37 -14.61
CA SER A 63 5.14 -2.13 -15.36
C SER A 63 4.94 -0.88 -14.49
N THR A 64 5.47 0.26 -14.95
CA THR A 64 5.26 1.57 -14.31
C THR A 64 3.82 2.04 -14.43
N GLU A 65 3.13 1.66 -15.51
CA GLU A 65 1.72 1.97 -15.73
C GLU A 65 0.83 1.29 -14.69
N ALA A 66 1.16 0.06 -14.29
CA ALA A 66 0.45 -0.62 -13.21
C ALA A 66 0.61 0.10 -11.86
N LEU A 67 1.81 0.60 -11.56
CA LEU A 67 2.06 1.41 -10.35
C LEU A 67 1.25 2.71 -10.37
N HIS A 68 1.26 3.41 -11.51
CA HIS A 68 0.46 4.64 -11.69
C HIS A 68 -1.04 4.36 -11.56
N ARG A 69 -1.54 3.27 -12.15
CA ARG A 69 -2.95 2.86 -12.04
C ARG A 69 -3.36 2.65 -10.58
N GLY A 70 -2.50 2.05 -9.76
CA GLY A 70 -2.74 1.94 -8.32
C GLY A 70 -2.93 3.31 -7.65
N GLY A 71 -2.07 4.28 -7.98
CA GLY A 71 -2.20 5.65 -7.52
C GLY A 71 -3.50 6.32 -7.99
N GLU A 72 -3.87 6.16 -9.26
CA GLU A 72 -5.12 6.71 -9.82
C GLU A 72 -6.35 6.15 -9.10
N LEU A 73 -6.39 4.84 -8.83
CA LEU A 73 -7.48 4.20 -8.10
C LEU A 73 -7.61 4.74 -6.67
N ILE A 74 -6.48 4.96 -5.99
CA ILE A 74 -6.46 5.55 -4.64
C ILE A 74 -7.01 6.97 -4.67
N MET A 75 -6.51 7.80 -5.59
CA MET A 75 -6.93 9.19 -5.71
C MET A 75 -8.39 9.36 -6.17
N ALA A 76 -8.96 8.34 -6.82
CA ALA A 76 -10.36 8.32 -7.21
C ALA A 76 -11.31 7.94 -6.05
N THR A 77 -10.79 7.50 -4.91
CA THR A 77 -11.62 7.23 -3.73
C THR A 77 -12.06 8.52 -3.06
N GLU A 78 -13.36 8.62 -2.74
CA GLU A 78 -13.89 9.74 -1.95
C GLU A 78 -13.63 9.52 -0.46
N LEU A 79 -13.66 10.58 0.37
CA LEU A 79 -13.57 10.45 1.83
C LEU A 79 -14.89 9.97 2.46
N LEU A 80 -14.83 9.27 3.61
CA LEU A 80 -15.98 8.68 4.33
C LEU A 80 -16.56 9.78 5.20
N PRO A 81 -17.88 9.72 5.50
CA PRO A 81 -18.42 10.55 6.56
C PRO A 81 -17.58 10.38 7.83
N GLY A 82 -17.01 11.48 8.32
CA GLY A 82 -16.16 11.52 9.51
C GLY A 82 -14.66 11.35 9.27
N GLU A 83 -14.20 11.11 8.05
CA GLU A 83 -12.77 11.22 7.74
C GLU A 83 -12.34 12.69 7.71
N ASP A 84 -11.24 12.99 8.40
CA ASP A 84 -10.61 14.31 8.38
C ASP A 84 -9.50 14.34 7.32
N PRO A 85 -9.62 15.16 6.26
CA PRO A 85 -8.59 15.27 5.23
C PRO A 85 -7.23 15.74 5.79
N VAL A 86 -7.21 16.47 6.91
CA VAL A 86 -5.95 16.91 7.53
C VAL A 86 -5.16 15.73 8.11
N LEU A 87 -5.84 14.64 8.50
CA LEU A 87 -5.22 13.40 8.98
C LEU A 87 -4.80 12.46 7.84
N LEU A 88 -5.04 12.84 6.58
CA LEU A 88 -4.68 12.05 5.39
C LEU A 88 -3.84 12.89 4.42
N PRO A 89 -2.67 13.41 4.83
CA PRO A 89 -1.88 14.37 4.04
C PRO A 89 -1.23 13.76 2.78
N GLY A 90 -1.42 12.47 2.51
CA GLY A 90 -0.70 11.74 1.49
C GLY A 90 0.75 11.43 1.88
N PRO A 91 1.52 10.80 0.98
CA PRO A 91 2.88 10.40 1.25
C PRO A 91 3.85 11.58 1.23
N SER A 92 4.91 11.49 2.04
CA SER A 92 6.02 12.46 2.06
C SER A 92 6.91 12.34 0.82
N ARG A 93 7.08 11.11 0.32
CA ARG A 93 7.91 10.83 -0.86
C ARG A 93 7.43 9.59 -1.60
N ILE A 94 7.55 9.63 -2.93
CA ILE A 94 7.32 8.49 -3.81
C ILE A 94 8.53 8.36 -4.73
N GLU A 95 9.10 7.15 -4.83
CA GLU A 95 10.23 6.85 -5.70
C GLU A 95 9.95 5.60 -6.52
N THR A 96 10.32 5.59 -7.79
CA THR A 96 10.15 4.44 -8.70
C THR A 96 11.49 3.94 -9.21
N TRP A 97 11.70 2.63 -9.10
CA TRP A 97 12.96 1.96 -9.40
C TRP A 97 12.73 0.78 -10.36
N SER A 98 13.71 0.50 -11.21
CA SER A 98 13.74 -0.76 -11.96
C SER A 98 14.24 -1.88 -11.06
N VAL A 99 13.53 -3.01 -11.03
CA VAL A 99 14.00 -4.21 -10.34
C VAL A 99 15.00 -4.92 -11.24
N VAL A 100 16.27 -4.98 -10.82
CA VAL A 100 17.36 -5.61 -11.59
C VAL A 100 17.62 -7.06 -11.20
N ASP A 101 17.29 -7.41 -9.95
CA ASP A 101 17.38 -8.78 -9.41
C ASP A 101 16.36 -8.93 -8.27
N ALA A 102 15.87 -10.16 -8.06
CA ALA A 102 14.99 -10.50 -6.97
C ALA A 102 15.16 -11.96 -6.56
N THR A 103 15.40 -12.19 -5.27
CA THR A 103 15.45 -13.53 -4.67
C THR A 103 14.48 -13.59 -3.51
N ALA A 104 13.65 -14.63 -3.47
CA ALA A 104 12.76 -14.90 -2.34
C ALA A 104 13.25 -16.16 -1.61
N GLY A 105 13.39 -16.07 -0.29
CA GLY A 105 13.58 -17.25 0.57
C GLY A 105 12.25 -17.85 1.00
N GLU A 106 12.27 -19.09 1.49
CA GLU A 106 11.05 -19.84 1.89
C GLU A 106 10.19 -19.08 2.93
N ALA A 107 10.82 -18.33 3.83
CA ALA A 107 10.12 -17.54 4.84
C ALA A 107 9.22 -16.45 4.24
N VAL A 108 9.58 -15.89 3.07
CA VAL A 108 8.75 -14.87 2.40
C VAL A 108 7.48 -15.51 1.84
N THR A 109 7.55 -16.72 1.29
CA THR A 109 6.37 -17.44 0.80
C THR A 109 5.38 -17.67 1.94
N ALA A 110 5.85 -18.16 3.09
CA ALA A 110 4.99 -18.37 4.27
C ALA A 110 4.34 -17.07 4.77
N LEU A 111 5.08 -15.96 4.75
CA LEU A 111 4.55 -14.63 5.11
C LEU A 111 3.41 -14.22 4.16
N LEU A 112 3.63 -14.32 2.85
CA LEU A 112 2.65 -13.92 1.85
C LEU A 112 1.39 -14.79 1.89
N ASP A 113 1.52 -16.11 2.06
CA ASP A 113 0.38 -17.02 2.17
C ASP A 113 -0.49 -16.72 3.40
N SER A 114 0.13 -16.39 4.53
CA SER A 114 -0.61 -16.01 5.76
C SER A 114 -1.38 -14.69 5.61
N SER A 115 -0.91 -13.78 4.76
CA SER A 115 -1.57 -12.50 4.50
C SER A 115 -2.84 -12.63 3.66
N VAL A 116 -2.93 -13.65 2.79
CA VAL A 116 -4.14 -13.98 2.03
C VAL A 116 -5.23 -14.55 2.96
N GLY A 117 -4.85 -15.31 3.98
CA GLY A 117 -5.78 -15.91 4.96
C GLY A 117 -6.40 -14.92 5.96
N ALA A 118 -5.69 -13.84 6.31
CA ALA A 118 -6.18 -12.84 7.27
C ALA A 118 -7.28 -11.93 6.72
N SER A 119 -7.48 -11.88 5.40
CA SER A 119 -8.48 -11.02 4.75
C SER A 119 -9.82 -11.72 4.47
N GLY A 120 -10.00 -12.96 4.96
CA GLY A 120 -11.18 -13.80 4.68
C GLY A 120 -12.17 -14.01 5.84
N VAL A 121 -12.02 -13.35 7.00
CA VAL A 121 -12.89 -13.59 8.17
C VAL A 121 -13.19 -12.31 8.95
N ARG A 122 -14.26 -11.60 8.56
CA ARG A 122 -15.45 -11.22 9.35
C ARG A 122 -16.17 -10.03 8.76
#